data_AF-A0A0S3T049-F1
#
_entry.id   AF-A0A0S3T049-F1
#
_cell.length_a   1.000
_cell.length_b   1.000
_cell.length_c   1.000
_cell.angle_alpha   90.00
_cell.angle_beta   90.00
_cell.angle_gamma   90.00
#
_symmetry.space_group_name_H-M   'P 1'
#
loop_
_entity.id
_entity.type
_entity.pdbx_description
1 polymer ?
#
loop_
_entity_poly.entity_id
_entity_poly.type
_entity_poly.pdbx_seq_one_letter_code
_entity_poly.pdbx_strand_id
1 'polypeptide(L)'
;MAKSAQFNLSPLPFQKHSKTPNISFGGTNILHNKRPNWPKPLSLRSKSALARAHSLETMADDSSRSALLVIDMQKDFIEGVGPFLVKGGKEIVPNVIKAVDVARQRGILIIWVLREHDPLGRDVELFRRHLYGAGKVGPVSKGSEGLELVDGLVIKEGDYKLVKTRFSAFFDTHLHSVLQGAGINSLVITGVQTPNCIRQTVYDAVALDYQPVTVIVDATAAATPDIHLANLFDMKNIGVATPTLEEWSKPKA
;
A
#
# COMPACT_ATOMS: atom_id res chain seq x y z
N MET A 1 18.21 -50.76 39.78
CA MET A 1 18.61 -49.74 40.77
C MET A 1 18.98 -48.47 40.02
N ALA A 2 18.13 -47.45 40.06
CA ALA A 2 18.44 -46.04 39.81
C ALA A 2 17.30 -45.22 40.44
N LYS A 3 17.63 -44.34 41.39
CA LYS A 3 16.70 -43.65 42.29
C LYS A 3 16.05 -42.45 41.60
N SER A 4 14.73 -42.33 41.72
CA SER A 4 13.94 -41.14 41.36
C SER A 4 14.14 -40.02 42.38
N ALA A 5 14.50 -38.81 41.94
CA ALA A 5 14.50 -37.62 42.78
C ALA A 5 13.10 -37.00 42.81
N GLN A 6 12.44 -37.06 43.97
CA GLN A 6 11.23 -36.28 44.28
C GLN A 6 11.65 -34.90 44.76
N PHE A 7 11.20 -33.84 44.07
CA PHE A 7 11.29 -32.48 44.59
C PHE A 7 10.05 -32.19 45.45
N ASN A 8 10.28 -32.00 46.75
CA ASN A 8 9.28 -31.61 47.73
C ASN A 8 9.24 -30.06 47.77
N LEU A 9 8.14 -29.45 47.34
CA LEU A 9 7.90 -28.01 47.48
C LEU A 9 6.99 -27.79 48.69
N SER A 10 7.57 -27.35 49.81
CA SER A 10 6.81 -26.80 50.93
C SER A 10 6.43 -25.33 50.64
N PRO A 11 5.20 -24.90 50.96
CA PRO A 11 4.79 -23.51 50.76
C PRO A 11 5.44 -22.59 51.81
N LEU A 12 6.02 -21.47 51.36
CA LEU A 12 6.54 -20.42 52.23
C LEU A 12 5.41 -19.57 52.83
N PRO A 13 5.56 -19.05 54.07
CA PRO A 13 4.49 -18.36 54.78
C PRO A 13 4.22 -16.95 54.23
N PHE A 14 2.94 -16.60 54.16
CA PHE A 14 2.43 -15.29 53.75
C PHE A 14 2.66 -14.26 54.87
N GLN A 15 3.62 -13.35 54.73
CA GLN A 15 3.77 -12.18 55.61
C GLN A 15 2.94 -11.00 55.10
N LYS A 16 1.93 -10.59 55.87
CA LYS A 16 1.25 -9.31 55.70
C LYS A 16 2.17 -8.18 56.17
N HIS A 17 2.70 -7.39 55.24
CA HIS A 17 3.30 -6.09 55.57
C HIS A 17 2.37 -4.95 55.19
N SER A 18 1.78 -4.35 56.22
CA SER A 18 1.17 -3.03 56.19
C SER A 18 2.26 -1.96 56.28
N LYS A 19 2.01 -0.83 55.60
CA LYS A 19 2.68 0.49 55.58
C LYS A 19 3.22 0.84 54.20
N THR A 20 2.42 1.62 53.48
CA THR A 20 2.81 2.44 52.34
C THR A 20 3.93 3.41 52.74
N PRO A 21 5.07 3.45 52.01
CA PRO A 21 5.98 4.58 52.13
C PRO A 21 5.38 5.77 51.39
N ASN A 22 5.25 6.90 52.08
CA ASN A 22 4.99 8.20 51.47
C ASN A 22 6.21 8.59 50.62
N ILE A 23 6.10 8.41 49.31
CA ILE A 23 7.02 9.00 48.35
C ILE A 23 6.45 10.38 48.03
N SER A 24 7.08 11.44 48.56
CA SER A 24 6.79 12.81 48.14
C SER A 24 7.29 13.02 46.72
N PHE A 25 6.39 13.19 45.77
CA PHE A 25 6.75 13.70 44.45
C PHE A 25 7.08 15.18 44.57
N GLY A 26 8.37 15.50 44.59
CA GLY A 26 8.85 16.84 44.28
C GLY A 26 8.37 17.25 42.89
N GLY A 27 7.95 18.51 42.77
CA GLY A 27 7.21 19.10 41.65
C GLY A 27 7.51 18.51 40.27
N THR A 28 6.48 17.93 39.65
CA THR A 28 6.47 17.67 38.22
C THR A 28 6.34 18.99 37.49
N ASN A 29 7.46 19.54 37.01
CA ASN A 29 7.42 20.48 35.90
C ASN A 29 6.76 19.76 34.72
N ILE A 30 5.52 20.17 34.41
CA ILE A 30 4.83 19.76 33.19
C ILE A 30 5.66 20.35 32.04
N LEU A 31 6.51 19.53 31.41
CA LEU A 31 7.08 19.86 30.12
C LEU A 31 5.91 19.91 29.14
N HIS A 32 5.38 21.10 28.91
CA HIS A 32 4.53 21.39 27.76
C HIS A 32 5.30 20.92 26.52
N ASN A 33 4.80 19.86 25.89
CA ASN A 33 5.30 19.33 24.65
C ASN A 33 5.09 20.39 23.58
N LYS A 34 6.03 21.33 23.46
CA LYS A 34 6.03 22.34 22.40
C LYS A 34 6.08 21.54 21.10
N ARG A 35 4.97 21.59 20.34
CA ARG A 35 4.99 21.20 18.93
C ARG A 35 6.25 21.79 18.31
N PRO A 36 7.10 21.02 17.61
CA PRO A 36 8.24 21.57 16.91
C PRO A 36 7.83 22.84 16.13
N ASN A 37 8.69 23.84 16.06
CA ASN A 37 8.36 25.05 15.31
C ASN A 37 8.77 24.83 13.85
N TRP A 38 7.94 24.13 13.06
CA TRP A 38 8.19 24.02 11.63
C TRP A 38 7.99 25.39 11.00
N PRO A 39 8.98 25.92 10.24
CA PRO A 39 8.79 27.15 9.50
C PRO A 39 7.59 26.99 8.56
N LYS A 40 6.75 28.04 8.47
CA LYS A 40 5.63 28.05 7.51
C LYS A 40 6.19 27.81 6.09
N PRO A 41 5.51 27.02 5.24
CA PRO A 41 5.98 26.74 3.90
C PRO A 41 6.21 28.06 3.16
N LEU A 42 7.42 28.25 2.63
CA LEU A 42 7.72 29.33 1.70
C LEU A 42 6.83 29.12 0.47
N SER A 43 6.07 30.15 0.09
CA SER A 43 5.31 30.12 -1.16
C SER A 43 6.30 29.96 -2.31
N LEU A 44 6.23 28.82 -3.00
CA LEU A 44 7.02 28.58 -4.20
C LEU A 44 6.49 29.49 -5.32
N ARG A 45 7.24 30.55 -5.60
CA ARG A 45 7.08 31.36 -6.82
C ARG A 45 7.35 30.48 -8.05
N SER A 46 6.59 30.78 -9.10
CA SER A 46 6.57 30.12 -10.40
C SER A 46 7.94 29.93 -11.03
N LYS A 47 8.10 28.81 -11.74
CA LYS A 47 9.18 28.63 -12.74
C LYS A 47 8.55 28.36 -14.10
N SER A 48 8.44 29.43 -14.89
CA SER A 48 8.31 29.37 -16.34
C SER A 48 9.69 29.51 -16.97
N ALA A 49 10.12 28.51 -17.76
CA ALA A 49 11.07 28.66 -18.89
C ALA A 49 11.58 27.34 -19.51
N LEU A 50 11.31 26.15 -18.93
CA LEU A 50 11.79 24.88 -19.51
C LEU A 50 10.77 24.13 -20.40
N ALA A 51 9.52 24.58 -20.46
CA ALA A 51 8.43 23.85 -21.14
C ALA A 51 8.41 23.98 -22.68
N ARG A 52 9.35 24.70 -23.30
CA ARG A 52 9.27 25.06 -24.73
C ARG A 52 10.20 24.32 -25.68
N ALA A 53 11.09 23.46 -25.18
CA ALA A 53 12.10 22.81 -26.03
C ALA A 53 11.81 21.33 -26.37
N HIS A 54 10.77 20.72 -25.79
CA HIS A 54 10.48 19.29 -25.98
C HIS A 54 9.35 18.99 -26.98
N SER A 55 8.83 20.00 -27.66
CA SER A 55 7.51 19.96 -28.29
C SER A 55 7.45 19.46 -29.74
N LEU A 56 8.46 18.79 -30.30
CA LEU A 56 8.41 18.44 -31.73
C LEU A 56 8.91 17.05 -32.15
N GLU A 57 9.36 16.18 -31.25
CA GLU A 57 9.74 14.81 -31.64
C GLU A 57 8.95 13.76 -30.86
N THR A 58 8.02 13.13 -31.60
CA THR A 58 7.23 11.93 -31.30
C THR A 58 6.08 12.05 -30.28
N MET A 59 4.94 12.58 -30.74
CA MET A 59 3.61 12.21 -30.21
C MET A 59 3.24 10.77 -30.62
N ALA A 60 4.03 9.80 -30.18
CA ALA A 60 3.43 8.51 -29.86
C ALA A 60 2.53 8.78 -28.65
N ASP A 61 1.27 8.34 -28.71
CA ASP A 61 0.31 8.50 -27.62
C ASP A 61 0.99 8.12 -26.28
N ASP A 62 1.03 9.05 -25.32
CA ASP A 62 1.62 8.88 -23.98
C ASP A 62 1.08 7.59 -23.30
N SER A 63 -0.11 7.16 -23.70
CA SER A 63 -0.73 5.90 -23.29
C SER A 63 0.13 4.66 -23.61
N SER A 64 0.87 4.64 -24.72
CA SER A 64 1.76 3.52 -25.11
C SER A 64 3.00 3.36 -24.22
N ARG A 65 3.36 4.41 -23.46
CA ARG A 65 4.47 4.39 -22.50
C ARG A 65 3.98 4.41 -21.05
N SER A 66 2.67 4.23 -20.85
CA SER A 66 2.01 4.23 -19.56
C SER A 66 1.62 2.82 -19.14
N ALA A 67 1.74 2.52 -17.84
CA ALA A 67 1.09 1.35 -17.25
C ALA A 67 0.14 1.73 -16.10
N LEU A 68 -0.99 1.03 -16.01
CA LEU A 68 -1.90 1.05 -14.87
C LEU A 68 -1.57 -0.12 -13.95
N LEU A 69 -1.16 0.17 -12.72
CA LEU A 69 -1.00 -0.82 -11.65
C LEU A 69 -2.30 -0.92 -10.84
N VAL A 70 -2.95 -2.09 -10.87
CA VAL A 70 -4.13 -2.40 -10.05
C VAL A 70 -3.69 -3.25 -8.87
N ILE A 71 -3.59 -2.64 -7.69
CA ILE A 71 -2.88 -3.25 -6.54
C ILE A 71 -3.85 -3.84 -5.52
N ASP A 72 -3.67 -5.12 -5.20
CA ASP A 72 -4.28 -5.86 -4.10
C ASP A 72 -5.83 -5.77 -4.06
N MET A 73 -6.50 -5.71 -5.21
CA MET A 73 -7.97 -5.74 -5.33
C MET A 73 -8.54 -7.16 -5.18
N GLN A 74 -8.10 -7.86 -4.14
CA GLN A 74 -8.46 -9.25 -3.84
C GLN A 74 -9.50 -9.33 -2.73
N LYS A 75 -10.31 -10.39 -2.72
CA LYS A 75 -11.43 -10.57 -1.78
C LYS A 75 -11.04 -10.34 -0.31
N ASP A 76 -9.90 -10.88 0.16
CA ASP A 76 -9.47 -10.70 1.57
C ASP A 76 -9.16 -9.24 1.97
N PHE A 77 -8.91 -8.35 0.99
CA PHE A 77 -8.69 -6.92 1.25
C PHE A 77 -9.97 -6.09 1.14
N ILE A 78 -10.98 -6.55 0.42
CA ILE A 78 -12.12 -5.73 -0.02
C ILE A 78 -13.46 -6.22 0.56
N GLU A 79 -13.59 -7.53 0.78
CA GLU A 79 -14.83 -8.20 1.14
C GLU A 79 -14.72 -8.96 2.47
N GLY A 80 -15.88 -9.36 2.99
CA GLY A 80 -15.98 -10.18 4.19
C GLY A 80 -15.54 -9.47 5.47
N VAL A 81 -14.97 -10.25 6.39
CA VAL A 81 -14.45 -9.78 7.67
C VAL A 81 -13.08 -10.41 7.88
N GLY A 82 -12.10 -9.64 8.30
CA GLY A 82 -10.77 -10.17 8.52
C GLY A 82 -9.72 -9.12 8.84
N PRO A 83 -8.53 -9.56 9.28
CA PRO A 83 -7.45 -8.66 9.64
C PRO A 83 -6.85 -7.90 8.44
N PHE A 84 -7.16 -8.33 7.21
CA PHE A 84 -6.68 -7.72 5.97
C PHE A 84 -7.72 -6.79 5.33
N LEU A 85 -8.97 -6.80 5.81
CA LEU A 85 -10.04 -5.97 5.29
C LEU A 85 -9.68 -4.48 5.38
N VAL A 86 -9.70 -3.81 4.23
CA VAL A 86 -9.56 -2.37 4.09
C VAL A 86 -10.95 -1.77 4.02
N LYS A 87 -11.40 -1.14 5.11
CA LYS A 87 -12.79 -0.67 5.25
C LYS A 87 -13.29 0.19 4.08
N GLY A 88 -12.46 1.09 3.55
CA GLY A 88 -12.83 1.91 2.38
C GLY A 88 -12.68 1.22 1.02
N GLY A 89 -12.16 -0.02 0.98
CA GLY A 89 -11.84 -0.73 -0.27
C GLY A 89 -13.06 -1.06 -1.12
N LYS A 90 -14.19 -1.41 -0.50
CA LYS A 90 -15.42 -1.78 -1.23
C LYS A 90 -16.00 -0.61 -2.02
N GLU A 91 -15.91 0.61 -1.49
CA GLU A 91 -16.49 1.81 -2.11
C GLU A 91 -15.76 2.23 -3.40
N ILE A 92 -14.47 1.89 -3.55
CA ILE A 92 -13.68 2.26 -4.73
C ILE A 92 -13.78 1.25 -5.88
N VAL A 93 -14.37 0.07 -5.68
CA VAL A 93 -14.43 -1.00 -6.71
C VAL A 93 -15.01 -0.50 -8.04
N PRO A 94 -16.13 0.25 -8.09
CA PRO A 94 -16.66 0.77 -9.35
C PRO A 94 -15.68 1.70 -10.07
N ASN A 95 -14.93 2.50 -9.32
CA ASN A 95 -13.94 3.42 -9.88
C ASN A 95 -12.70 2.68 -10.39
N VAL A 96 -12.27 1.61 -9.72
CA VAL A 96 -11.18 0.75 -10.22
C VAL A 96 -11.60 0.05 -11.53
N ILE A 97 -12.82 -0.50 -11.61
CA ILE A 97 -13.35 -1.10 -12.84
C ILE A 97 -13.30 -0.09 -13.99
N LYS A 98 -13.83 1.12 -13.76
CA LYS A 98 -13.85 2.17 -14.78
C LYS A 98 -12.44 2.66 -15.14
N ALA A 99 -11.51 2.72 -14.19
CA ALA A 99 -10.10 3.04 -14.48
C ALA A 99 -9.46 2.00 -15.41
N VAL A 100 -9.72 0.71 -15.16
CA VAL A 100 -9.27 -0.40 -16.01
C VAL A 100 -9.88 -0.29 -17.41
N ASP A 101 -11.18 -0.01 -17.53
CA ASP A 101 -11.83 0.14 -18.84
C ASP A 101 -11.26 1.32 -19.64
N VAL A 102 -11.04 2.46 -18.99
CA VAL A 102 -10.38 3.62 -19.61
C VAL A 102 -8.95 3.29 -20.03
N ALA A 103 -8.19 2.58 -19.20
CA ALA A 103 -6.84 2.13 -19.56
C ALA A 103 -6.84 1.24 -20.81
N ARG A 104 -7.78 0.28 -20.90
CA ARG A 104 -7.94 -0.58 -22.08
C ARG A 104 -8.27 0.21 -23.33
N GLN A 105 -9.21 1.15 -23.24
CA GLN A 105 -9.60 2.00 -24.38
C GLN A 105 -8.45 2.85 -24.91
N ARG A 106 -7.49 3.20 -24.04
CA ARG A 106 -6.30 3.99 -24.36
C ARG A 106 -5.08 3.14 -24.73
N GLY A 107 -5.17 1.81 -24.67
CA GLY A 107 -4.01 0.94 -24.90
C GLY A 107 -2.92 1.05 -23.83
N ILE A 108 -3.26 1.50 -22.62
CA ILE A 108 -2.35 1.52 -21.47
C ILE A 108 -2.11 0.09 -21.01
N LEU A 109 -0.85 -0.28 -20.74
CA LEU A 109 -0.51 -1.60 -20.21
C LEU A 109 -1.14 -1.79 -18.82
N ILE A 110 -1.95 -2.82 -18.63
CA ILE A 110 -2.56 -3.11 -17.33
C ILE A 110 -1.76 -4.19 -16.62
N ILE A 111 -1.31 -3.88 -15.41
CA ILE A 111 -0.59 -4.80 -14.54
C ILE A 111 -1.42 -5.00 -13.27
N TRP A 112 -1.91 -6.23 -13.11
CA TRP A 112 -2.57 -6.69 -11.91
C TRP A 112 -1.50 -7.11 -10.90
N VAL A 113 -1.39 -6.37 -9.81
CA VAL A 113 -0.44 -6.66 -8.74
C VAL A 113 -1.19 -7.32 -7.60
N LEU A 114 -0.95 -8.62 -7.40
CA LEU A 114 -1.60 -9.43 -6.38
C LEU A 114 -0.61 -9.86 -5.32
N ARG A 115 -1.14 -10.16 -4.14
CA ARG A 115 -0.44 -10.97 -3.14
C ARG A 115 -0.87 -12.42 -3.26
N GLU A 116 0.11 -13.30 -3.15
CA GLU A 116 -0.09 -14.74 -2.99
C GLU A 116 0.97 -15.20 -2.00
N HIS A 117 0.51 -15.70 -0.85
CA HIS A 117 1.38 -16.12 0.23
C HIS A 117 1.47 -17.64 0.33
N ASP A 118 2.67 -18.11 0.69
CA ASP A 118 2.88 -19.48 1.13
C ASP A 118 1.91 -19.83 2.27
N PRO A 119 1.16 -20.95 2.20
CA PRO A 119 0.17 -21.29 3.22
C PRO A 119 0.73 -21.45 4.64
N LEU A 120 2.03 -21.71 4.80
CA LEU A 120 2.70 -21.77 6.11
C LEU A 120 3.23 -20.40 6.56
N GLY A 121 2.96 -19.33 5.82
CA GLY A 121 3.36 -17.96 6.12
C GLY A 121 4.87 -17.71 6.01
N ARG A 122 5.60 -18.56 5.27
CA ARG A 122 7.06 -18.47 5.16
C ARG A 122 7.54 -17.21 4.46
N ASP A 123 6.72 -16.63 3.60
CA ASP A 123 7.00 -15.40 2.86
C ASP A 123 6.21 -14.18 3.36
N VAL A 124 5.45 -14.30 4.45
CA VAL A 124 4.61 -13.21 4.99
C VAL A 124 5.46 -12.22 5.79
N GLU A 125 5.05 -10.95 5.84
CA GLU A 125 5.70 -9.97 6.71
C GLU A 125 5.71 -10.44 8.18
N LEU A 126 6.82 -10.22 8.89
CA LEU A 126 7.03 -10.79 10.23
C LEU A 126 5.88 -10.50 11.21
N PHE A 127 5.34 -9.28 11.19
CA PHE A 127 4.24 -8.86 12.07
C PHE A 127 2.89 -9.51 11.72
N ARG A 128 2.75 -10.15 10.56
CA ARG A 128 1.54 -10.85 10.09
C ARG A 128 1.65 -12.37 10.09
N ARG A 129 2.85 -12.92 10.30
CA ARG A 129 3.08 -14.38 10.23
C ARG A 129 2.21 -15.19 11.21
N HIS A 130 1.84 -14.60 12.35
CA HIS A 130 0.92 -15.21 13.33
C HIS A 130 -0.51 -15.50 12.77
N LEU A 131 -0.85 -14.93 11.61
CA LEU A 131 -2.11 -15.20 10.92
C LEU A 131 -2.08 -16.50 10.10
N TYR A 132 -0.93 -17.16 9.99
CA TYR A 132 -0.70 -18.35 9.16
C TYR A 132 -0.20 -19.51 10.04
N GLY A 133 -0.36 -20.74 9.58
CA GLY A 133 0.10 -21.93 10.30
C GLY A 133 -0.61 -23.21 9.87
N ALA A 134 -0.12 -24.35 10.35
CA ALA A 134 -0.74 -25.65 10.05
C ALA A 134 -2.22 -25.67 10.46
N GLY A 135 -3.10 -26.03 9.53
CA GLY A 135 -4.55 -26.07 9.75
C GLY A 135 -5.25 -24.70 9.69
N LYS A 136 -4.54 -23.61 9.37
CA LYS A 136 -5.12 -22.27 9.22
C LYS A 136 -4.87 -21.74 7.80
N VAL A 137 -5.94 -21.41 7.09
CA VAL A 137 -5.84 -20.68 5.82
C VAL A 137 -5.65 -19.20 6.17
N GLY A 138 -4.44 -18.69 5.97
CA GLY A 138 -4.17 -17.26 6.14
C GLY A 138 -4.71 -16.43 4.97
N PRO A 139 -4.82 -15.09 5.11
CA PRO A 139 -5.26 -14.23 4.03
C PRO A 139 -4.41 -14.40 2.77
N VAL A 140 -5.02 -14.35 1.59
CA VAL A 140 -4.41 -14.47 0.26
C VAL A 140 -3.41 -15.63 0.14
N SER A 141 -3.64 -16.71 0.89
CA SER A 141 -2.84 -17.93 0.80
C SER A 141 -3.05 -18.58 -0.55
N LYS A 142 -2.01 -19.22 -1.09
CA LYS A 142 -2.11 -19.97 -2.34
C LYS A 142 -3.28 -20.98 -2.29
N GLY A 143 -4.20 -20.84 -3.24
CA GLY A 143 -5.40 -21.70 -3.35
C GLY A 143 -6.57 -21.30 -2.44
N SER A 144 -6.49 -20.19 -1.70
CA SER A 144 -7.64 -19.67 -0.97
C SER A 144 -8.56 -18.85 -1.89
N GLU A 145 -9.86 -18.84 -1.59
CA GLU A 145 -10.82 -17.96 -2.27
C GLU A 145 -10.48 -16.47 -2.07
N GLY A 146 -9.96 -16.13 -0.88
CA GLY A 146 -9.57 -14.76 -0.53
C GLY A 146 -8.47 -14.16 -1.43
N LEU A 147 -7.74 -15.00 -2.19
CA LEU A 147 -6.75 -14.59 -3.19
C LEU A 147 -7.40 -14.08 -4.50
N GLU A 148 -8.63 -14.49 -4.80
CA GLU A 148 -9.33 -14.08 -6.02
C GLU A 148 -9.57 -12.56 -6.06
N LEU A 149 -9.64 -12.00 -7.27
CA LEU A 149 -10.09 -10.62 -7.45
C LEU A 149 -11.56 -10.49 -7.04
N VAL A 150 -11.96 -9.30 -6.61
CA VAL A 150 -13.37 -8.99 -6.36
C VAL A 150 -14.19 -8.96 -7.65
N ASP A 151 -15.50 -9.17 -7.51
CA ASP A 151 -16.43 -9.21 -8.62
C ASP A 151 -16.35 -7.96 -9.51
N GLY A 152 -16.37 -8.19 -10.84
CA GLY A 152 -16.26 -7.15 -11.86
C GLY A 152 -14.82 -6.84 -12.30
N LEU A 153 -13.81 -7.27 -11.55
CA LEU A 153 -12.40 -7.16 -11.97
C LEU A 153 -11.92 -8.49 -12.56
N VAL A 154 -11.59 -8.46 -13.85
CA VAL A 154 -11.15 -9.64 -14.59
C VAL A 154 -9.85 -9.32 -15.33
N ILE A 155 -8.84 -10.17 -15.10
CA ILE A 155 -7.60 -10.18 -15.89
C ILE A 155 -7.93 -10.72 -17.27
N LYS A 156 -7.77 -9.90 -18.30
CA LYS A 156 -8.03 -10.26 -19.70
C LYS A 156 -6.73 -10.65 -20.39
N GLU A 157 -6.86 -11.28 -21.56
CA GLU A 157 -5.73 -11.51 -22.45
C GLU A 157 -5.04 -10.17 -22.78
N GLY A 158 -3.71 -10.16 -22.75
CA GLY A 158 -2.89 -8.96 -22.92
C GLY A 158 -2.58 -8.19 -21.63
N ASP A 159 -3.34 -8.40 -20.54
CA ASP A 159 -2.99 -7.88 -19.22
C ASP A 159 -1.81 -8.68 -18.63
N TYR A 160 -1.03 -8.05 -17.74
CA TYR A 160 0.05 -8.71 -17.02
C TYR A 160 -0.34 -9.01 -15.57
N LYS A 161 -0.06 -10.22 -15.08
CA LYS A 161 -0.23 -10.58 -13.66
C LYS A 161 1.12 -10.61 -12.96
N LEU A 162 1.27 -9.77 -11.95
CA LEU A 162 2.43 -9.75 -11.05
C LEU A 162 2.03 -10.25 -9.66
N VAL A 163 2.84 -11.13 -9.09
CA VAL A 163 2.69 -11.56 -7.68
C VAL A 163 3.79 -10.91 -6.84
N LYS A 164 3.40 -10.35 -5.69
CA LYS A 164 4.32 -9.77 -4.69
C LYS A 164 4.06 -10.33 -3.29
N THR A 165 5.08 -10.33 -2.45
CA THR A 165 4.99 -10.78 -1.04
C THR A 165 5.24 -9.65 -0.03
N ARG A 166 5.52 -8.44 -0.51
CA ARG A 166 5.75 -7.23 0.31
C ARG A 166 4.81 -6.10 -0.12
N PHE A 167 4.88 -4.95 0.55
CA PHE A 167 3.98 -3.84 0.22
C PHE A 167 4.28 -3.28 -1.17
N SER A 168 5.54 -2.94 -1.45
CA SER A 168 5.95 -2.48 -2.77
C SER A 168 5.75 -3.56 -3.84
N ALA A 169 5.21 -3.15 -4.99
CA ALA A 169 5.17 -3.97 -6.18
C ALA A 169 6.56 -4.17 -6.81
N PHE A 170 7.55 -3.36 -6.47
CA PHE A 170 8.92 -3.46 -7.00
C PHE A 170 9.85 -4.32 -6.13
N PHE A 171 9.61 -4.38 -4.82
CA PHE A 171 10.53 -5.06 -3.92
C PHE A 171 10.53 -6.57 -4.14
N ASP A 172 11.68 -7.09 -4.57
CA ASP A 172 11.91 -8.52 -4.83
C ASP A 172 10.92 -9.10 -5.85
N THR A 173 10.60 -8.31 -6.88
CA THR A 173 9.79 -8.73 -8.03
C THR A 173 10.49 -8.35 -9.34
N HIS A 174 9.94 -8.82 -10.46
CA HIS A 174 10.42 -8.49 -11.80
C HIS A 174 9.67 -7.28 -12.42
N LEU A 175 8.89 -6.52 -11.64
CA LEU A 175 8.08 -5.41 -12.15
C LEU A 175 8.91 -4.38 -12.93
N HIS A 176 10.04 -3.94 -12.38
CA HIS A 176 10.88 -2.94 -13.03
C HIS A 176 11.37 -3.43 -14.40
N SER A 177 11.87 -4.66 -14.47
CA SER A 177 12.34 -5.26 -15.72
C SER A 177 11.22 -5.41 -16.75
N VAL A 178 10.00 -5.78 -16.33
CA VAL A 178 8.82 -5.87 -17.21
C VAL A 178 8.47 -4.50 -17.78
N LEU A 179 8.40 -3.47 -16.92
CA LEU A 179 8.07 -2.11 -17.34
C LEU A 179 9.13 -1.56 -18.31
N GLN A 180 10.42 -1.76 -18.03
CA GLN A 180 11.52 -1.34 -18.92
C GLN A 180 11.47 -2.09 -20.26
N GLY A 181 11.25 -3.40 -20.24
CA GLY A 181 11.12 -4.21 -21.47
C GLY A 181 9.93 -3.80 -22.33
N ALA A 182 8.86 -3.28 -21.72
CA ALA A 182 7.70 -2.74 -22.41
C ALA A 182 7.82 -1.25 -22.79
N GLY A 183 8.96 -0.59 -22.50
CA GLY A 183 9.17 0.83 -22.81
C GLY A 183 8.36 1.79 -21.92
N ILE A 184 7.84 1.30 -20.79
CA ILE A 184 7.02 2.08 -19.86
C ILE A 184 7.89 3.00 -19.02
N ASN A 185 7.53 4.28 -18.99
CA ASN A 185 8.18 5.29 -18.16
C ASN A 185 7.19 6.09 -17.31
N SER A 186 5.88 5.93 -17.49
CA SER A 186 4.85 6.58 -16.67
C SER A 186 3.92 5.56 -16.02
N LEU A 187 3.48 5.85 -14.81
CA LEU A 187 2.68 4.92 -14.00
C LEU A 187 1.42 5.59 -13.47
N VAL A 188 0.31 4.87 -13.56
CA VAL A 188 -0.97 5.18 -12.92
C VAL A 188 -1.26 4.09 -11.90
N ILE A 189 -1.63 4.46 -10.68
CA ILE A 189 -1.75 3.53 -9.56
C ILE A 189 -3.15 3.61 -8.96
N THR A 190 -3.76 2.43 -8.77
CA THR A 190 -5.06 2.23 -8.12
C THR A 190 -5.00 1.04 -7.15
N GLY A 191 -6.05 0.91 -6.33
CA GLY A 191 -6.27 -0.23 -5.47
C GLY A 191 -6.01 0.04 -3.99
N VAL A 192 -5.56 -0.96 -3.24
CA VAL A 192 -5.43 -0.86 -1.78
C VAL A 192 -4.10 -1.37 -1.22
N GLN A 193 -3.65 -0.91 -0.05
CA GLN A 193 -4.15 0.26 0.69
C GLN A 193 -3.14 1.40 0.65
N THR A 194 -3.68 2.62 0.74
CA THR A 194 -2.97 3.89 0.58
C THR A 194 -1.67 3.98 1.39
N PRO A 195 -1.64 3.73 2.71
CA PRO A 195 -0.42 3.91 3.50
C PRO A 195 0.65 2.83 3.29
N ASN A 196 0.29 1.71 2.66
CA ASN A 196 1.12 0.52 2.60
C ASN A 196 1.52 0.26 1.14
N CYS A 197 0.81 -0.65 0.47
CA CYS A 197 1.17 -1.13 -0.87
C CYS A 197 1.18 -0.01 -1.90
N ILE A 198 0.23 0.93 -1.81
CA ILE A 198 0.18 2.08 -2.71
C ILE A 198 1.36 3.01 -2.44
N ARG A 199 1.50 3.53 -1.21
CA ARG A 199 2.57 4.47 -0.86
C ARG A 199 3.95 3.91 -1.14
N GLN A 200 4.24 2.66 -0.73
CA GLN A 200 5.58 2.10 -0.97
C GLN A 200 5.84 1.93 -2.47
N THR A 201 4.86 1.44 -3.25
CA THR A 201 5.01 1.33 -4.71
C THR A 201 5.22 2.69 -5.37
N VAL A 202 4.51 3.73 -4.92
CA VAL A 202 4.67 5.11 -5.42
C VAL A 202 6.07 5.65 -5.14
N TYR A 203 6.57 5.48 -3.92
CA TYR A 203 7.90 5.97 -3.54
C TYR A 203 9.00 5.24 -4.31
N ASP A 204 8.87 3.93 -4.48
CA ASP A 204 9.82 3.14 -5.28
C ASP A 204 9.73 3.53 -6.77
N ALA A 205 8.54 3.79 -7.31
CA ALA A 205 8.38 4.30 -8.67
C ALA A 205 9.09 5.64 -8.88
N VAL A 206 8.94 6.58 -7.94
CA VAL A 206 9.64 7.87 -7.99
C VAL A 206 11.16 7.67 -7.89
N ALA A 207 11.62 6.77 -7.01
CA ALA A 207 13.04 6.47 -6.84
C ALA A 207 13.68 5.79 -8.06
N LEU A 208 12.86 5.13 -8.90
CA LEU A 208 13.27 4.49 -10.16
C LEU A 208 13.05 5.38 -11.39
N ASP A 209 12.84 6.69 -11.20
CA ASP A 209 12.66 7.70 -12.25
C ASP A 209 11.48 7.44 -13.22
N TYR A 210 10.42 6.79 -12.75
CA TYR A 210 9.15 6.82 -13.48
C TYR A 210 8.55 8.23 -13.42
N GLN A 211 8.18 8.79 -14.57
CA GLN A 211 7.60 10.12 -14.66
C GLN A 211 6.64 10.25 -15.86
N PRO A 212 5.38 10.71 -15.65
CA PRO A 212 4.76 10.98 -14.35
C PRO A 212 4.41 9.71 -13.55
N VAL A 213 4.34 9.84 -12.22
CA VAL A 213 3.64 8.91 -11.33
C VAL A 213 2.31 9.53 -10.92
N THR A 214 1.21 8.80 -11.11
CA THR A 214 -0.16 9.25 -10.83
C THR A 214 -0.85 8.26 -9.91
N VAL A 215 -1.56 8.76 -8.90
CA VAL A 215 -2.45 7.97 -8.03
C VAL A 215 -3.87 8.47 -8.24
N ILE A 216 -4.79 7.62 -8.70
CA ILE A 216 -6.19 8.01 -8.82
C ILE A 216 -6.82 7.95 -7.43
N VAL A 217 -7.16 9.11 -6.87
CA VAL A 217 -7.47 9.25 -5.44
C VAL A 217 -8.74 8.51 -5.04
N ASP A 218 -9.78 8.57 -5.87
CA ASP A 218 -11.07 7.92 -5.67
C ASP A 218 -11.12 6.50 -6.25
N ALA A 219 -10.00 5.99 -6.78
CA ALA A 219 -9.79 4.57 -7.09
C ALA A 219 -8.70 3.95 -6.18
N THR A 220 -8.46 4.58 -5.03
CA THR A 220 -7.52 4.14 -4.00
C THR A 220 -8.16 4.30 -2.62
N ALA A 221 -7.89 3.40 -1.68
CA ALA A 221 -8.52 3.48 -0.36
C ALA A 221 -7.58 3.12 0.80
N ALA A 222 -8.00 3.47 2.02
CA ALA A 222 -7.36 3.09 3.27
C ALA A 222 -8.41 2.64 4.29
N ALA A 223 -7.97 2.29 5.50
CA ALA A 223 -8.86 1.92 6.59
C ALA A 223 -9.75 3.08 7.08
N THR A 224 -9.28 4.33 6.95
CA THR A 224 -10.03 5.54 7.29
C THR A 224 -9.72 6.68 6.29
N PRO A 225 -10.64 7.63 6.11
CA PRO A 225 -10.40 8.82 5.28
C PRO A 225 -9.17 9.62 5.71
N ASP A 226 -8.94 9.81 7.00
CA ASP A 226 -7.80 10.60 7.50
C ASP A 226 -6.45 9.97 7.12
N ILE A 227 -6.33 8.63 7.23
CA ILE A 227 -5.14 7.91 6.80
C ILE A 227 -4.96 8.06 5.29
N HIS A 228 -6.03 7.92 4.51
CA HIS A 228 -5.99 8.07 3.06
C HIS A 228 -5.48 9.47 2.66
N LEU A 229 -6.11 10.52 3.19
CA LEU A 229 -5.78 11.91 2.87
C LEU A 229 -4.37 12.31 3.32
N ALA A 230 -3.93 11.88 4.50
CA ALA A 230 -2.57 12.17 4.97
C ALA A 230 -1.49 11.56 4.04
N ASN A 231 -1.71 10.33 3.56
CA ASN A 231 -0.76 9.68 2.66
C ASN A 231 -0.81 10.28 1.25
N LEU A 232 -1.98 10.65 0.73
CA LEU A 232 -2.10 11.40 -0.52
C LEU A 232 -1.38 12.76 -0.44
N PHE A 233 -1.52 13.47 0.68
CA PHE A 233 -0.81 14.72 0.92
C PHE A 233 0.71 14.53 0.85
N ASP A 234 1.24 13.50 1.53
CA ASP A 234 2.67 13.19 1.47
C ASP A 234 3.14 12.85 0.06
N MET A 235 2.38 12.05 -0.69
CA MET A 235 2.71 11.69 -2.08
C MET A 235 2.70 12.91 -3.00
N LYS A 236 1.73 13.80 -2.85
CA LYS A 236 1.68 15.06 -3.62
C LYS A 236 2.93 15.94 -3.38
N ASN A 237 3.43 15.97 -2.14
CA ASN A 237 4.63 16.75 -1.79
C ASN A 237 5.94 16.18 -2.35
N ILE A 238 5.95 14.95 -2.86
CA ILE A 238 7.09 14.37 -3.59
C ILE A 238 6.89 14.38 -5.12
N GLY A 239 5.92 15.16 -5.62
CA GLY A 239 5.70 15.38 -7.06
C GLY A 239 4.74 14.41 -7.75
N VAL A 240 4.03 13.57 -7.00
CA VAL A 240 3.04 12.62 -7.53
C VAL A 240 1.74 13.35 -7.86
N ALA A 241 1.19 13.10 -9.04
CA ALA A 241 -0.13 13.61 -9.41
C ALA A 241 -1.23 12.80 -8.71
N THR A 242 -2.25 13.46 -8.17
CA THR A 242 -3.34 12.80 -7.43
C THR A 242 -4.73 13.23 -7.95
N PRO A 243 -5.06 12.96 -9.22
CA PRO A 243 -6.36 13.33 -9.80
C PRO A 243 -7.48 12.41 -9.31
N THR A 244 -8.72 12.85 -9.44
CA THR A 244 -9.88 11.95 -9.44
C THR A 244 -9.94 11.12 -10.72
N LEU A 245 -10.72 10.04 -10.72
CA LEU A 245 -10.96 9.22 -11.90
C LEU A 245 -11.57 10.07 -13.02
N GLU A 246 -12.49 10.97 -12.69
CA GLU A 246 -13.11 11.86 -13.66
C GLU A 246 -12.05 12.75 -14.33
N GLU A 247 -11.16 13.35 -13.55
CA GLU A 247 -10.07 14.20 -14.05
C GLU A 247 -9.10 13.41 -14.93
N TRP A 248 -8.69 12.22 -14.50
CA TRP A 248 -7.78 11.36 -15.28
C TRP A 248 -8.41 10.79 -16.55
N SER A 249 -9.74 10.58 -16.55
CA SER A 249 -10.49 10.04 -17.69
C SER A 249 -10.77 11.07 -18.79
N LYS A 250 -10.55 12.37 -18.54
CA LYS A 250 -10.71 13.39 -19.57
C LYS A 250 -9.69 13.17 -20.71
N PRO A 251 -10.09 13.31 -21.98
CA PRO A 251 -9.14 13.32 -23.09
C PRO A 251 -8.11 14.43 -22.89
N LYS A 252 -6.84 14.16 -23.20
CA LYS A 252 -5.85 15.23 -23.29
C LYS A 252 -6.20 16.07 -24.52
N ALA A 253 -6.43 17.37 -24.29
CA ALA A 253 -6.76 18.35 -25.33
C ALA A 253 -5.59 18.59 -26.29
#